data_AF-A0A8B7DJW1-F1
#
_entry.id   AF-A0A8B7DJW1-F1
#
_cell.length_a   1.000
_cell.length_b   1.000
_cell.length_c   1.000
_cell.angle_alpha   90.00
_cell.angle_beta   90.00
_cell.angle_gamma   90.00
#
_symmetry.space_group_name_H-M   'P 1'
#
loop_
_entity.id
_entity.type
_entity.pdbx_description
1 polymer ?
#
loop_
_entity_poly.entity_id
_entity_poly.type
_entity_poly.pdbx_seq_one_letter_code
_entity_poly.pdbx_strand_id
1 'polypeptide(L)'
;MCSIGLMTSDACEGQQDVIETLSNEEKIIISLRCNIELSNLEILCERHNTKYLKMYPIWQKACCDPFNRHTKKITKNLGVVTIKESQDLLLKTVCSVENKEYMLAQCDNCPSKELLTMYLYEIFGEYEDDFEIHYKQWQTTDRATLLSLTTDVPTFIELLVSCFEKLQSHSYIAKSQSQYLNQLKENMDQSNIIILGDFAENYAFVVQDEIQSYHWNTQQCSLHPLVIYYKEENGVVKHISYCFISDDITHDRQNFPSKLNGTFPTEKSHGKSPCDGIGGTVKRLTAQESLKRPYRNQILTSEAMYEFCVEKIKAVNFIYIKGLDLQLQCEKQKERYTDVTTLPGTRSFHQFIHLGDNRVGAKRCSTDTKYTIIHNLKKKHIFEPDTVTLGGYDDKWWIGIVTEINLEEVDAEVKFLHPRGPSIYFNWPERDDHCFIPNINILKKLSVPQACSSSGRNYVFENVEIEEVQ
;
A
#
# COMPACT_ATOMS: atom_id res chain seq x y z
N MET A 1 0.96 31.62 49.00
CA MET A 1 1.26 30.83 47.79
C MET A 1 1.36 29.38 48.20
N CYS A 2 0.91 28.45 47.37
CA CYS A 2 0.97 27.03 47.70
C CYS A 2 2.38 26.47 47.47
N SER A 3 2.69 25.29 48.02
CA SER A 3 4.02 24.66 47.97
C SER A 3 4.58 24.56 46.54
N ILE A 4 3.73 24.24 45.56
CA ILE A 4 4.15 24.18 44.14
C ILE A 4 4.47 25.56 43.56
N GLY A 5 3.65 26.58 43.85
CA GLY A 5 3.91 27.93 43.35
C GLY A 5 5.18 28.54 43.92
N LEU A 6 5.51 28.21 45.19
CA LEU A 6 6.77 28.62 45.82
C LEU A 6 8.00 27.99 45.17
N MET A 7 7.90 26.73 44.71
CA MET A 7 9.04 26.01 44.12
C MET A 7 9.21 26.22 42.61
N THR A 8 8.10 26.42 41.88
CA THR A 8 8.13 26.47 40.41
C THR A 8 7.95 27.87 39.84
N SER A 9 7.70 28.87 40.70
CA SER A 9 7.33 30.24 40.31
C SER A 9 6.07 30.32 39.44
N ASP A 10 5.26 29.25 39.39
CA ASP A 10 4.00 29.21 38.67
C ASP A 10 2.96 30.10 39.37
N ALA A 11 2.14 30.79 38.57
CA ALA A 11 1.06 31.62 39.07
C ALA A 11 0.06 30.81 39.90
N CYS A 12 -0.11 31.17 41.17
CA CYS A 12 -1.15 30.66 42.04
C CYS A 12 -2.42 31.50 41.90
N GLU A 13 -3.56 30.85 41.66
CA GLU A 13 -4.88 31.45 41.81
C GLU A 13 -5.77 30.46 42.58
N GLY A 14 -6.55 30.99 43.52
CA GLY A 14 -7.41 30.22 44.44
C GLY A 14 -7.02 30.43 45.90
N GLN A 15 -7.96 30.97 46.70
CA GLN A 15 -7.80 31.24 48.14
C GLN A 15 -7.95 29.98 49.02
N GLN A 16 -8.28 28.81 48.44
CA GLN A 16 -8.51 27.58 49.20
C GLN A 16 -7.35 26.59 49.05
N ASP A 17 -6.87 26.13 50.21
CA ASP A 17 -6.01 24.96 50.31
C ASP A 17 -6.86 23.70 50.20
N VAL A 18 -6.49 22.79 49.30
CA VAL A 18 -7.24 21.56 49.05
C VAL A 18 -6.48 20.30 49.47
N ILE A 19 -5.28 20.42 50.06
CA ILE A 19 -4.46 19.26 50.45
C ILE A 19 -5.18 18.32 51.42
N GLU A 20 -5.97 18.84 52.35
CA GLU A 20 -6.70 18.02 53.31
C GLU A 20 -7.82 17.19 52.65
N THR A 21 -8.30 17.60 51.47
CA THR A 21 -9.34 16.90 50.71
C THR A 21 -8.80 15.81 49.78
N LEU A 22 -7.47 15.73 49.60
CA LEU A 22 -6.83 14.75 48.72
C LEU A 22 -6.52 13.43 49.42
N SER A 23 -6.72 12.33 48.69
CA SER A 23 -6.27 11.00 49.10
C SER A 23 -4.74 10.89 49.12
N ASN A 24 -4.22 9.88 49.83
CA ASN A 24 -2.78 9.62 49.87
C ASN A 24 -2.19 9.31 48.48
N GLU A 25 -2.94 8.63 47.61
CA GLU A 25 -2.52 8.34 46.24
C GLU A 25 -2.39 9.62 45.41
N GLU A 26 -3.35 10.53 45.52
CA GLU A 26 -3.32 11.83 44.85
C GLU A 26 -2.15 12.71 45.30
N LYS A 27 -1.84 12.70 46.60
CA LYS A 27 -0.65 13.40 47.15
C LYS A 27 0.65 12.83 46.60
N ILE A 28 0.76 11.50 46.49
CA ILE A 28 1.92 10.83 45.87
C ILE A 28 2.04 11.21 44.39
N ILE A 29 0.93 11.23 43.64
CA ILE A 29 0.92 11.61 42.23
C ILE A 29 1.41 13.05 42.04
N ILE A 30 0.95 13.99 42.87
CA ILE A 30 1.40 15.39 42.81
C ILE A 30 2.88 15.50 43.15
N SER A 31 3.32 14.82 44.21
CA SER A 31 4.74 14.77 44.62
C SER A 31 5.64 14.29 43.47
N LEU A 32 5.27 13.20 42.80
CA LEU A 32 6.01 12.66 41.65
C LEU A 32 5.98 13.60 40.44
N ARG A 33 4.83 14.21 40.14
CA ARG A 33 4.67 15.12 38.98
C ARG A 33 5.40 16.43 39.13
N CYS A 34 5.51 16.93 40.36
CA CYS A 34 6.18 18.20 40.67
C CYS A 34 7.63 18.00 41.11
N ASN A 35 8.07 16.75 41.30
CA ASN A 35 9.36 16.38 41.88
C ASN A 35 9.61 17.04 43.25
N ILE A 36 8.60 16.95 44.13
CA ILE A 36 8.63 17.51 45.49
C ILE A 36 8.47 16.36 46.48
N GLU A 37 9.31 16.26 47.51
CA GLU A 37 9.12 15.29 48.59
C GLU A 37 7.76 15.49 49.27
N LEU A 38 7.06 14.41 49.61
CA LEU A 38 5.73 14.50 50.23
C LEU A 38 5.70 15.35 51.51
N SER A 39 6.79 15.38 52.27
CA SER A 39 6.94 16.22 53.46
C SER A 39 6.92 17.72 53.17
N ASN A 40 7.25 18.12 51.94
CA ASN A 40 7.33 19.53 51.53
C ASN A 40 6.04 20.00 50.81
N LEU A 41 5.06 19.10 50.63
CA LEU A 41 3.74 19.39 50.08
C LEU A 41 2.76 19.72 51.22
N GLU A 42 2.88 20.94 51.76
CA GLU A 42 2.09 21.42 52.90
C GLU A 42 0.79 22.14 52.50
N ILE A 43 0.83 22.96 51.43
CA ILE A 43 -0.31 23.75 50.95
C ILE A 43 -0.47 23.56 49.43
N LEU A 44 -1.68 23.33 48.92
CA LEU A 44 -1.98 23.19 47.48
C LEU A 44 -3.19 24.02 47.09
N CYS A 45 -3.03 24.91 46.11
CA CYS A 45 -4.17 25.68 45.58
C CYS A 45 -4.95 24.88 44.53
N GLU A 46 -6.23 25.24 44.35
CA GLU A 46 -7.15 24.58 43.42
C GLU A 46 -6.66 24.57 41.96
N ARG A 47 -5.99 25.64 41.51
CA ARG A 47 -5.39 25.72 40.18
C ARG A 47 -4.34 24.63 39.95
N HIS A 48 -3.46 24.41 40.92
CA HIS A 48 -2.43 23.37 40.83
C HIS A 48 -3.01 21.96 41.00
N ASN A 49 -4.05 21.80 41.83
CA ASN A 49 -4.79 20.55 41.91
C ASN A 49 -5.40 20.17 40.54
N THR A 50 -6.09 21.11 39.89
CA THR A 50 -6.68 20.88 38.57
C THR A 50 -5.63 20.59 37.50
N LYS A 51 -4.55 21.39 37.47
CA LYS A 51 -3.44 21.23 36.52
C LYS A 51 -2.76 19.87 36.67
N TYR A 52 -2.47 19.42 37.89
CA TYR A 52 -1.65 18.23 38.13
C TYR A 52 -2.42 16.97 38.45
N LEU A 53 -3.73 17.00 38.69
CA LEU A 53 -4.55 15.79 38.86
C LEU A 53 -5.66 15.67 37.82
N LYS A 54 -6.47 16.72 37.62
CA LYS A 54 -7.64 16.65 36.73
C LYS A 54 -7.29 16.67 35.24
N MET A 55 -6.31 17.48 34.82
CA MET A 55 -5.92 17.58 33.40
C MET A 55 -5.09 16.39 32.89
N TYR A 56 -4.45 15.64 33.79
CA TYR A 56 -3.62 14.49 33.43
C TYR A 56 -4.11 13.23 34.19
N PRO A 57 -5.25 12.64 33.81
CA PRO A 57 -5.88 11.56 34.57
C PRO A 57 -5.14 10.20 34.48
N ILE A 58 -4.15 10.06 33.60
CA ILE A 58 -3.45 8.79 33.35
C ILE A 58 -1.98 8.86 33.82
N TRP A 59 -1.47 7.76 34.36
CA TRP A 59 -0.05 7.56 34.68
C TRP A 59 0.81 7.56 33.41
N GLN A 60 1.24 8.72 32.93
CA GLN A 60 2.36 8.80 31.99
C GLN A 60 3.65 8.42 32.73
N LYS A 61 4.20 7.25 32.38
CA LYS A 61 5.38 6.66 33.06
C LYS A 61 6.74 7.25 32.65
N ALA A 62 6.83 8.21 31.73
CA ALA A 62 8.04 9.03 31.50
C ALA A 62 7.80 10.18 30.50
N CYS A 63 8.54 11.28 30.67
CA CYS A 63 8.94 12.21 29.60
C CYS A 63 10.39 11.85 29.22
N CYS A 64 10.66 11.46 27.98
CA CYS A 64 11.99 11.02 27.54
C CYS A 64 12.87 12.21 27.09
N ASP A 65 13.17 13.16 27.98
CA ASP A 65 14.27 14.12 27.80
C ASP A 65 15.14 14.18 29.07
N PRO A 66 16.29 13.50 29.10
CA PRO A 66 17.20 13.50 30.26
C PRO A 66 18.02 14.78 30.42
N PHE A 67 17.87 15.79 29.54
CA PHE A 67 18.70 17.01 29.59
C PHE A 67 17.91 18.33 29.57
N ASN A 68 16.58 18.29 29.60
CA ASN A 68 15.72 19.46 29.79
C ASN A 68 16.03 20.62 28.83
N ARG A 69 16.28 20.32 27.54
CA ARG A 69 16.73 21.32 26.55
C ARG A 69 15.61 21.91 25.70
N HIS A 70 14.38 21.45 25.83
CA HIS A 70 13.27 21.96 25.02
C HIS A 70 12.67 23.24 25.61
N THR A 71 13.30 24.39 25.33
CA THR A 71 12.72 25.73 25.51
C THR A 71 11.73 26.04 24.39
N LYS A 72 10.56 25.40 24.44
CA LYS A 72 9.25 25.77 23.86
C LYS A 72 8.43 24.49 23.72
N LYS A 73 7.44 24.33 24.60
CA LYS A 73 6.34 23.39 24.33
C LYS A 73 5.50 23.99 23.21
N ILE A 74 5.78 23.60 21.97
CA ILE A 74 4.78 23.74 20.90
C ILE A 74 3.74 22.67 21.18
N THR A 75 2.69 23.02 21.91
CA THR A 75 1.43 22.25 21.94
C THR A 75 0.68 22.56 20.65
N LYS A 76 1.19 22.07 19.52
CA LYS A 76 0.29 21.71 18.42
C LYS A 76 0.01 20.25 18.65
N ASN A 77 -1.17 19.95 19.19
CA ASN A 77 -1.67 18.59 19.27
C ASN A 77 -1.55 17.99 17.87
N LEU A 78 -0.57 17.10 17.68
CA LEU A 78 -0.54 16.26 16.49
C LEU A 78 -1.69 15.27 16.70
N GLY A 79 -2.88 15.66 16.24
CA GLY A 79 -4.01 14.75 16.15
C GLY A 79 -3.61 13.67 15.16
N VAL A 80 -3.33 12.47 15.66
CA VAL A 80 -3.16 11.31 14.80
C VAL A 80 -4.55 10.80 14.50
N VAL A 81 -5.01 10.92 13.25
CA VAL A 81 -6.24 10.26 12.82
C VAL A 81 -6.06 8.76 13.03
N THR A 82 -6.76 8.23 14.02
CA THR A 82 -6.75 6.82 14.35
C THR A 82 -7.56 6.02 13.32
N ILE A 83 -7.34 4.71 13.28
CA ILE A 83 -8.10 3.82 12.38
C ILE A 83 -9.62 3.96 12.60
N LYS A 84 -10.06 4.18 13.84
CA LYS A 84 -11.49 4.38 14.16
C LYS A 84 -12.02 5.68 13.57
N GLU A 85 -11.33 6.78 13.79
CA GLU A 85 -11.70 8.08 13.22
C GLU A 85 -11.67 8.04 11.68
N SER A 86 -10.72 7.30 11.08
CA SER A 86 -10.69 7.10 9.62
C SER A 86 -11.90 6.31 9.11
N GLN A 87 -12.43 5.35 9.88
CA GLN A 87 -13.65 4.62 9.52
C GLN A 87 -14.88 5.51 9.62
N ASP A 88 -14.95 6.34 10.67
CA ASP A 88 -16.04 7.30 10.85
C ASP A 88 -16.08 8.34 9.72
N LEU A 89 -14.89 8.80 9.27
CA LEU A 89 -14.77 9.69 8.12
C LEU A 89 -15.11 8.99 6.80
N LEU A 90 -14.74 7.73 6.61
CA LEU A 90 -15.15 6.93 5.45
C LEU A 90 -16.68 6.71 5.41
N LEU A 91 -17.34 6.55 6.56
CA LEU A 91 -18.81 6.49 6.62
C LEU A 91 -19.49 7.79 6.16
N LYS A 92 -18.75 8.91 6.08
CA LYS A 92 -19.25 10.15 5.46
C LYS A 92 -19.14 10.13 3.93
N THR A 93 -18.38 9.22 3.33
CA THR A 93 -18.27 9.09 1.86
C THR A 93 -19.06 7.93 1.28
N VAL A 94 -19.29 6.88 2.08
CA VAL A 94 -19.99 5.66 1.65
C VAL A 94 -21.18 5.29 2.54
N CYS A 95 -22.18 4.63 1.95
CA CYS A 95 -23.34 4.14 2.69
C CYS A 95 -23.01 3.06 3.75
N SER A 96 -21.97 2.26 3.51
CA SER A 96 -21.44 1.30 4.47
C SER A 96 -20.01 0.91 4.12
N VAL A 97 -19.16 0.79 5.14
CA VAL A 97 -17.75 0.37 5.02
C VAL A 97 -17.56 -1.15 4.87
N GLU A 98 -18.62 -1.93 5.07
CA GLU A 98 -18.58 -3.40 4.98
C GLU A 98 -19.00 -3.92 3.61
N ASN A 99 -19.74 -3.12 2.84
CA ASN A 99 -20.22 -3.51 1.54
C ASN A 99 -19.19 -3.15 0.45
N LYS A 100 -18.88 -4.15 -0.39
CA LYS A 100 -17.96 -4.04 -1.51
C LYS A 100 -18.36 -2.95 -2.50
N GLU A 101 -19.63 -2.91 -2.91
CA GLU A 101 -20.11 -2.02 -3.97
C GLU A 101 -19.92 -0.57 -3.58
N TYR A 102 -20.23 -0.23 -2.33
CA TYR A 102 -20.01 1.11 -1.79
C TYR A 102 -18.53 1.46 -1.72
N MET A 103 -17.70 0.56 -1.17
CA MET A 103 -16.27 0.82 -0.99
C MET A 103 -15.45 0.79 -2.29
N LEU A 104 -16.00 0.25 -3.38
CA LEU A 104 -15.39 0.29 -4.71
C LEU A 104 -15.99 1.36 -5.63
N ALA A 105 -16.77 2.30 -5.08
CA ALA A 105 -17.44 3.38 -5.80
C ALA A 105 -18.36 2.90 -6.93
N GLN A 106 -19.08 1.79 -6.69
CA GLN A 106 -20.03 1.19 -7.64
C GLN A 106 -21.49 1.50 -7.29
N CYS A 107 -21.73 2.53 -6.47
CA CYS A 107 -23.06 2.90 -6.01
C CYS A 107 -23.36 4.36 -6.33
N ASP A 108 -24.42 4.57 -7.09
CA ASP A 108 -24.87 5.89 -7.54
C ASP A 108 -25.45 6.75 -6.41
N ASN A 109 -25.82 6.12 -5.28
CA ASN A 109 -26.47 6.79 -4.14
C ASN A 109 -25.50 7.10 -2.98
N CYS A 110 -24.20 6.80 -3.12
CA CYS A 110 -23.25 7.13 -2.06
C CYS A 110 -23.10 8.66 -1.91
N PRO A 111 -22.96 9.18 -0.68
CA PRO A 111 -22.76 10.61 -0.43
C PRO A 111 -21.51 11.19 -1.10
N SER A 112 -20.61 10.33 -1.58
CA SER A 112 -19.41 10.71 -2.32
C SER A 112 -18.56 11.68 -1.48
N LYS A 113 -17.86 12.62 -2.11
CA LYS A 113 -17.01 13.60 -1.43
C LYS A 113 -17.77 14.73 -0.72
N GLU A 114 -19.04 14.96 -1.05
CA GLU A 114 -19.77 16.17 -0.68
C GLU A 114 -20.03 16.24 0.82
N LEU A 115 -20.57 15.16 1.39
CA LEU A 115 -20.88 15.10 2.83
C LEU A 115 -19.61 15.17 3.70
N LEU A 116 -18.52 14.51 3.28
CA LEU A 116 -17.23 14.61 3.96
C LEU A 116 -16.68 16.04 3.90
N THR A 117 -16.76 16.69 2.73
CA THR A 117 -16.30 18.08 2.54
C THR A 117 -17.07 19.04 3.44
N MET A 118 -18.40 18.94 3.47
CA MET A 118 -19.25 19.76 4.36
C MET A 118 -18.91 19.56 5.83
N TYR A 119 -18.71 18.30 6.26
CA TYR A 119 -18.32 17.99 7.62
C TYR A 119 -16.96 18.58 8.01
N LEU A 120 -15.98 18.53 7.10
CA LEU A 120 -14.68 19.14 7.33
C LEU A 120 -14.77 20.67 7.41
N TYR A 121 -15.56 21.31 6.54
CA TYR A 121 -15.81 22.75 6.63
C TYR A 121 -16.54 23.15 7.91
N GLU A 122 -17.42 22.31 8.46
CA GLU A 122 -18.04 22.55 9.77
C GLU A 122 -17.00 22.52 10.91
N ILE A 123 -16.07 21.55 10.88
CA ILE A 123 -14.97 21.45 11.86
C ILE A 123 -14.02 22.64 11.77
N PHE A 124 -13.66 23.03 10.54
CA PHE A 124 -12.70 24.12 10.32
C PHE A 124 -13.35 25.52 10.27
N GLY A 125 -14.68 25.61 10.28
CA GLY A 125 -15.43 26.87 10.23
C GLY A 125 -15.37 27.67 11.53
N GLU A 126 -14.85 27.09 12.61
CA GLU A 126 -14.60 27.78 13.88
C GLU A 126 -13.33 28.66 13.87
N TYR A 127 -12.50 28.56 12.82
CA TYR A 127 -11.23 29.27 12.71
C TYR A 127 -11.33 30.51 11.80
N GLU A 128 -10.47 31.49 12.05
CA GLU A 128 -10.40 32.75 11.27
C GLU A 128 -9.95 32.49 9.81
N ASP A 129 -10.32 33.38 8.88
CA ASP A 129 -10.05 33.23 7.44
C ASP A 129 -8.54 33.18 7.08
N ASP A 130 -7.67 33.66 7.98
CA ASP A 130 -6.21 33.64 7.86
C ASP A 130 -5.56 32.44 8.57
N PHE A 131 -6.36 31.47 9.04
CA PHE A 131 -5.85 30.29 9.71
C PHE A 131 -5.09 29.35 8.77
N GLU A 132 -3.81 29.12 9.07
CA GLU A 132 -2.96 28.19 8.34
C GLU A 132 -2.87 26.81 9.02
N ILE A 133 -3.09 25.75 8.24
CA ILE A 133 -2.94 24.37 8.69
C ILE A 133 -1.51 23.91 8.45
N HIS A 134 -0.86 23.47 9.53
CA HIS A 134 0.47 22.86 9.45
C HIS A 134 0.38 21.35 9.64
N TYR A 135 0.79 20.60 8.63
CA TYR A 135 0.70 19.14 8.64
C TYR A 135 1.96 18.51 8.06
N LYS A 136 2.10 17.19 8.26
CA LYS A 136 3.18 16.40 7.67
C LYS A 136 2.64 15.40 6.68
N GLN A 137 3.25 15.31 5.50
CA GLN A 137 2.82 14.42 4.44
C GLN A 137 4.01 13.66 3.86
N TRP A 138 3.81 12.36 3.62
CA TRP A 138 4.76 11.57 2.85
C TRP A 138 4.64 11.91 1.38
N GLN A 139 5.72 12.41 0.78
CA GLN A 139 5.83 12.62 -0.65
C GLN A 139 6.74 11.55 -1.26
N THR A 140 6.18 10.78 -2.19
CA THR A 140 6.92 9.80 -2.98
C THR A 140 7.60 10.49 -4.16
N THR A 141 8.76 11.08 -3.90
CA THR A 141 9.83 11.15 -4.92
C THR A 141 10.61 9.82 -4.91
N ASP A 142 11.67 9.65 -5.71
CA ASP A 142 12.52 8.43 -5.77
C ASP A 142 12.88 7.85 -4.38
N ARG A 143 12.83 8.68 -3.33
CA ARG A 143 12.72 8.28 -1.92
C ARG A 143 11.47 8.89 -1.28
N ALA A 144 10.79 8.13 -0.43
CA ALA A 144 9.68 8.62 0.39
C ALA A 144 10.20 9.54 1.49
N THR A 145 9.85 10.83 1.42
CA THR A 145 10.27 11.84 2.41
C THR A 145 9.06 12.41 3.13
N LEU A 146 9.19 12.61 4.45
CA LEU A 146 8.15 13.24 5.25
C LEU A 146 8.39 14.75 5.26
N LEU A 147 7.57 15.48 4.52
CA LEU A 147 7.66 16.93 4.44
C LEU A 147 6.72 17.58 5.45
N SER A 148 7.13 18.73 5.99
CA SER A 148 6.26 19.59 6.79
C SER A 148 5.72 20.69 5.87
N LEU A 149 4.41 20.72 5.70
CA LEU A 149 3.70 21.62 4.79
C LEU A 149 2.80 22.56 5.59
N THR A 150 2.55 23.72 5.01
CA THR A 150 1.61 24.72 5.51
C THR A 150 0.69 25.11 4.36
N THR A 151 -0.62 25.01 4.55
CA THR A 151 -1.63 25.39 3.55
C THR A 151 -2.81 26.08 4.21
N ASP A 152 -3.62 26.76 3.42
CA ASP A 152 -4.94 27.25 3.83
C ASP A 152 -5.94 26.10 4.04
N VAL A 153 -7.04 26.39 4.72
CA VAL A 153 -8.10 25.43 5.05
C VAL A 153 -8.74 24.80 3.81
N PRO A 154 -9.22 25.55 2.79
CA PRO A 154 -9.79 24.98 1.57
C PRO A 154 -8.86 23.98 0.88
N THR A 155 -7.61 24.38 0.64
CA THR A 155 -6.62 23.52 -0.02
C THR A 155 -6.37 22.23 0.78
N PHE A 156 -6.28 22.32 2.11
CA PHE A 156 -6.09 21.15 2.96
C PHE A 156 -7.28 20.18 2.88
N ILE A 157 -8.50 20.71 2.91
CA ILE A 157 -9.73 19.89 2.84
C ILE A 157 -9.77 19.13 1.51
N GLU A 158 -9.51 19.80 0.37
CA GLU A 158 -9.47 19.15 -0.93
C GLU A 158 -8.42 18.02 -1.00
N LEU A 159 -7.21 18.28 -0.49
CA LEU A 159 -6.15 17.28 -0.42
C LEU A 159 -6.55 16.09 0.46
N LEU A 160 -7.13 16.35 1.64
CA LEU A 160 -7.56 15.31 2.56
C LEU A 160 -8.67 14.44 1.94
N VAL A 161 -9.69 15.07 1.34
CA VAL A 161 -10.79 14.37 0.65
C VAL A 161 -10.26 13.48 -0.48
N SER A 162 -9.33 13.98 -1.30
CA SER A 162 -8.71 13.18 -2.37
C SER A 162 -7.92 11.97 -1.83
N CYS A 163 -7.34 12.09 -0.62
CA CYS A 163 -6.70 10.97 0.05
C CYS A 163 -7.71 9.92 0.51
N PHE A 164 -8.89 10.34 1.00
CA PHE A 164 -9.96 9.45 1.40
C PHE A 164 -10.57 8.68 0.21
N GLU A 165 -10.71 9.31 -0.96
CA GLU A 165 -11.15 8.63 -2.19
C GLU A 165 -10.20 7.48 -2.56
N LYS A 166 -8.89 7.71 -2.47
CA LYS A 166 -7.87 6.67 -2.69
C LYS A 166 -7.89 5.60 -1.59
N LEU A 167 -8.09 6.03 -0.35
CA LEU A 167 -8.11 5.14 0.82
C LEU A 167 -9.33 4.21 0.81
N GLN A 168 -10.48 4.65 0.31
CA GLN A 168 -11.74 3.90 0.32
C GLN A 168 -11.58 2.49 -0.28
N SER A 169 -11.20 2.42 -1.56
CA SER A 169 -11.03 1.13 -2.24
C SER A 169 -9.86 0.32 -1.67
N HIS A 170 -8.74 0.98 -1.34
CA HIS A 170 -7.56 0.34 -0.77
C HIS A 170 -7.86 -0.31 0.59
N SER A 171 -8.59 0.37 1.47
CA SER A 171 -8.96 -0.09 2.81
C SER A 171 -9.83 -1.34 2.75
N TYR A 172 -10.85 -1.35 1.89
CA TYR A 172 -11.70 -2.51 1.70
C TYR A 172 -10.93 -3.71 1.14
N ILE A 173 -10.14 -3.50 0.09
CA ILE A 173 -9.32 -4.56 -0.53
C ILE A 173 -8.35 -5.12 0.51
N ALA A 174 -7.60 -4.28 1.23
CA ALA A 174 -6.66 -4.71 2.26
C ALA A 174 -7.32 -5.60 3.33
N LYS A 175 -8.48 -5.18 3.85
CA LYS A 175 -9.24 -5.92 4.86
C LYS A 175 -9.78 -7.24 4.30
N SER A 176 -10.35 -7.21 3.10
CA SER A 176 -10.89 -8.39 2.41
C SER A 176 -9.80 -9.43 2.15
N GLN A 177 -8.62 -9.02 1.69
CA GLN A 177 -7.48 -9.91 1.45
C GLN A 177 -6.96 -10.53 2.75
N SER A 178 -6.80 -9.72 3.80
CA SER A 178 -6.37 -10.23 5.10
C SER A 178 -7.35 -11.25 5.68
N GLN A 179 -8.66 -10.99 5.56
CA GLN A 179 -9.70 -11.95 5.97
C GLN A 179 -9.66 -13.24 5.15
N TYR A 180 -9.49 -13.13 3.84
CA TYR A 180 -9.38 -14.27 2.95
C TYR A 180 -8.18 -15.16 3.29
N LEU A 181 -7.01 -14.57 3.56
CA LEU A 181 -5.83 -15.32 4.01
C LEU A 181 -6.09 -16.08 5.31
N ASN A 182 -6.76 -15.46 6.28
CA ASN A 182 -7.09 -16.11 7.54
C ASN A 182 -8.05 -17.28 7.33
N GLN A 183 -9.08 -17.10 6.50
CA GLN A 183 -10.00 -18.18 6.12
C GLN A 183 -9.28 -19.32 5.39
N LEU A 184 -8.32 -19.01 4.51
CA LEU A 184 -7.49 -20.02 3.86
C LEU A 184 -6.68 -20.80 4.89
N LYS A 185 -6.02 -20.13 5.84
CA LYS A 185 -5.25 -20.79 6.91
C LYS A 185 -6.11 -21.72 7.76
N GLU A 186 -7.32 -21.28 8.12
CA GLU A 186 -8.26 -22.06 8.94
C GLU A 186 -8.78 -23.31 8.19
N ASN A 187 -9.17 -23.13 6.92
CA ASN A 187 -9.81 -24.16 6.10
C ASN A 187 -8.84 -25.06 5.33
N MET A 188 -7.54 -24.73 5.31
CA MET A 188 -6.50 -25.55 4.68
C MET A 188 -6.51 -26.98 5.26
N ASP A 189 -6.29 -27.96 4.39
CA ASP A 189 -6.10 -29.36 4.73
C ASP A 189 -4.60 -29.71 4.76
N GLN A 190 -4.27 -30.97 5.08
CA GLN A 190 -2.86 -31.40 5.19
C GLN A 190 -2.16 -31.56 3.83
N SER A 191 -2.92 -31.58 2.72
CA SER A 191 -2.35 -31.70 1.37
C SER A 191 -1.90 -30.37 0.79
N ASN A 192 -2.43 -29.26 1.30
CA ASN A 192 -2.14 -27.93 0.81
C ASN A 192 -1.24 -27.16 1.78
N ILE A 193 -0.43 -26.25 1.22
CA ILE A 193 0.40 -25.30 1.95
C ILE A 193 0.15 -23.90 1.40
N ILE A 194 0.33 -22.89 2.24
CA ILE A 194 0.26 -21.48 1.81
C ILE A 194 1.67 -20.92 1.87
N ILE A 195 2.14 -20.37 0.74
CA ILE A 195 3.44 -19.73 0.64
C ILE A 195 3.20 -18.22 0.51
N LEU A 196 3.66 -17.47 1.49
CA LEU A 196 3.66 -16.01 1.48
C LEU A 196 5.09 -15.54 1.22
N GLY A 197 5.31 -14.78 0.16
CA GLY A 197 6.60 -14.20 -0.18
C GLY A 197 6.43 -12.72 -0.49
N ASP A 198 7.46 -11.94 -0.18
CA ASP A 198 7.53 -10.53 -0.58
C ASP A 198 8.59 -10.34 -1.66
N PHE A 199 8.64 -9.17 -2.30
CA PHE A 199 9.72 -8.86 -3.23
C PHE A 199 11.07 -8.91 -2.52
N ALA A 200 12.10 -9.32 -3.29
CA ALA A 200 13.46 -9.24 -2.79
C ALA A 200 13.83 -7.77 -2.56
N GLU A 201 14.52 -7.50 -1.45
CA GLU A 201 14.99 -6.17 -1.09
C GLU A 201 16.51 -6.18 -0.95
N ASN A 202 17.16 -5.17 -1.50
CA ASN A 202 18.59 -4.97 -1.29
C ASN A 202 18.88 -4.43 0.12
N TYR A 203 19.87 -5.02 0.77
CA TYR A 203 20.45 -4.58 2.03
C TYR A 203 21.89 -4.11 1.79
N ALA A 204 22.17 -2.86 2.17
CA ALA A 204 23.52 -2.32 2.14
C ALA A 204 24.24 -2.61 3.47
N PHE A 205 25.46 -3.15 3.39
CA PHE A 205 26.24 -3.50 4.58
C PHE A 205 26.66 -2.25 5.36
N VAL A 206 26.44 -2.28 6.67
CA VAL A 206 26.75 -1.16 7.56
C VAL A 206 28.09 -1.39 8.25
N VAL A 207 28.93 -0.36 8.30
CA VAL A 207 30.23 -0.40 8.98
C VAL A 207 30.28 0.69 10.04
N GLN A 208 30.88 0.40 11.19
CA GLN A 208 31.12 1.41 12.21
C GLN A 208 32.18 2.42 11.73
N ASP A 209 31.93 3.72 11.96
CA ASP A 209 32.82 4.82 11.58
C ASP A 209 33.18 4.82 10.07
N GLU A 210 32.16 4.60 9.21
CA GLU A 210 32.36 4.57 7.76
C GLU A 210 32.97 5.89 7.23
N ILE A 211 33.99 5.77 6.38
CA ILE A 211 34.54 6.92 5.66
C ILE A 211 33.50 7.41 4.64
N GLN A 212 33.44 8.72 4.38
CA GLN A 212 32.42 9.31 3.53
C GLN A 212 32.33 8.69 2.12
N SER A 213 33.43 8.20 1.55
CA SER A 213 33.44 7.53 0.25
C SER A 213 32.77 6.15 0.26
N TYR A 214 32.74 5.46 1.40
CA TYR A 214 32.13 4.14 1.53
C TYR A 214 30.60 4.19 1.37
N HIS A 215 29.98 5.31 1.76
CA HIS A 215 28.55 5.58 1.56
C HIS A 215 28.11 5.50 0.10
N TRP A 216 28.99 5.84 -0.85
CA TRP A 216 28.71 5.84 -2.28
C TRP A 216 29.06 4.52 -2.98
N ASN A 217 29.75 3.62 -2.30
CA ASN A 217 30.23 2.35 -2.85
C ASN A 217 30.02 1.19 -1.87
N THR A 218 28.87 1.19 -1.20
CA THR A 218 28.52 0.17 -0.23
C THR A 218 28.12 -1.11 -0.96
N GLN A 219 28.79 -2.22 -0.65
CA GLN A 219 28.35 -3.53 -1.13
C GLN A 219 26.95 -3.85 -0.60
N GLN A 220 26.16 -4.54 -1.41
CA GLN A 220 24.79 -4.91 -1.07
C GLN A 220 24.57 -6.40 -1.29
N CYS A 221 23.55 -6.93 -0.64
CA CYS A 221 23.03 -8.26 -0.89
C CYS A 221 21.50 -8.21 -1.01
N SER A 222 20.92 -9.16 -1.73
CA SER A 222 19.48 -9.34 -1.80
C SER A 222 18.98 -10.19 -0.63
N LEU A 223 17.90 -9.74 0.00
CA LEU A 223 17.14 -10.50 0.99
C LEU A 223 15.76 -10.81 0.43
N HIS A 224 15.37 -12.08 0.45
CA HIS A 224 14.05 -12.51 0.02
C HIS A 224 13.37 -13.31 1.16
N PRO A 225 12.55 -12.65 1.99
CA PRO A 225 11.82 -13.31 3.07
C PRO A 225 10.61 -14.08 2.55
N LEU A 226 10.38 -15.27 3.12
CA LEU A 226 9.31 -16.18 2.73
C LEU A 226 8.75 -16.88 3.97
N VAL A 227 7.43 -17.01 4.07
CA VAL A 227 6.74 -17.72 5.15
C VAL A 227 5.86 -18.79 4.56
N ILE A 228 6.04 -20.03 5.04
CA ILE A 228 5.24 -21.18 4.63
C ILE A 228 4.33 -21.55 5.78
N TYR A 229 3.02 -21.52 5.56
CA TYR A 229 2.02 -22.04 6.48
C TYR A 229 1.62 -23.47 6.07
N TYR A 230 1.51 -24.35 7.05
CA TYR A 230 1.12 -25.75 6.87
C TYR A 230 0.28 -26.21 8.07
N LYS A 231 -0.50 -27.28 7.89
CA LYS A 231 -1.36 -27.83 8.93
C LYS A 231 -0.79 -29.17 9.41
N GLU A 232 -0.57 -29.29 10.71
CA GLU A 232 -0.08 -30.54 11.31
C GLU A 232 -1.18 -31.60 11.40
N GLU A 233 -0.78 -32.84 11.69
CA GLU A 233 -1.69 -33.98 11.86
C GLU A 233 -2.76 -33.75 12.95
N ASN A 234 -2.42 -32.96 13.97
CA ASN A 234 -3.31 -32.56 15.06
C ASN A 234 -4.31 -31.45 14.68
N GLY A 235 -4.29 -30.96 13.44
CA GLY A 235 -5.16 -29.90 12.94
C GLY A 235 -4.70 -28.47 13.27
N VAL A 236 -3.57 -28.29 13.95
CA VAL A 236 -3.02 -26.97 14.29
C VAL A 236 -2.26 -26.39 13.10
N VAL A 237 -2.53 -25.12 12.78
CA VAL A 237 -1.78 -24.38 11.76
C VAL A 237 -0.44 -23.93 12.33
N LYS A 238 0.65 -24.31 11.68
CA LYS A 238 2.00 -23.84 11.98
C LYS A 238 2.59 -23.09 10.79
N HIS A 239 3.71 -22.43 11.04
CA HIS A 239 4.45 -21.73 10.00
C HIS A 239 5.95 -21.99 10.13
N ILE A 240 6.65 -21.90 9.00
CA ILE A 240 8.10 -21.93 8.90
C ILE A 240 8.54 -20.68 8.16
N SER A 241 9.50 -19.98 8.75
CA SER A 241 10.07 -18.75 8.19
C SER A 241 11.37 -19.07 7.47
N TYR A 242 11.50 -18.59 6.24
CA TYR A 242 12.69 -18.64 5.42
C TYR A 242 13.17 -17.24 5.06
N CYS A 243 14.48 -17.08 4.90
CA CYS A 243 15.07 -15.89 4.31
C CYS A 243 16.20 -16.33 3.39
N PHE A 244 16.04 -16.05 2.09
CA PHE A 244 17.09 -16.27 1.12
C PHE A 244 18.02 -15.06 1.07
N ILE A 245 19.32 -15.33 1.06
CA ILE A 245 20.37 -14.31 0.96
C ILE A 245 21.15 -14.58 -0.32
N SER A 246 21.35 -13.54 -1.14
CA SER A 246 22.16 -13.64 -2.35
C SER A 246 23.05 -12.42 -2.55
N ASP A 247 24.21 -12.62 -3.15
CA ASP A 247 25.09 -11.57 -3.70
C ASP A 247 24.58 -11.00 -5.04
N ASP A 248 23.59 -11.62 -5.67
CA ASP A 248 22.92 -11.02 -6.83
C ASP A 248 21.94 -9.94 -6.41
N ILE A 249 22.22 -8.70 -6.79
CA ILE A 249 21.39 -7.51 -6.52
C ILE A 249 20.45 -7.18 -7.68
N THR A 250 20.51 -7.95 -8.77
CA THR A 250 19.63 -7.77 -9.92
C THR A 250 18.28 -8.40 -9.62
N HIS A 251 17.30 -7.56 -9.29
CA HIS A 251 15.90 -7.98 -9.16
C HIS A 251 15.25 -8.09 -10.54
N ASP A 252 15.82 -8.90 -11.43
CA ASP A 252 15.24 -9.10 -12.76
C ASP A 252 13.86 -9.77 -12.63
N ARG A 253 12.87 -9.16 -13.30
CA ARG A 253 11.44 -9.50 -13.25
C ARG A 253 11.09 -10.93 -13.66
N GLN A 254 12.09 -11.73 -14.06
CA GLN A 254 11.94 -13.10 -14.58
C GLN A 254 12.10 -14.16 -13.47
N ASN A 255 12.57 -13.79 -12.28
CA ASN A 255 13.00 -14.73 -11.24
C ASN A 255 11.89 -15.23 -10.30
N PHE A 256 10.71 -15.57 -10.83
CA PHE A 256 9.71 -16.34 -10.07
C PHE A 256 9.77 -17.83 -10.45
N PRO A 257 9.98 -18.75 -9.49
CA PRO A 257 10.00 -20.18 -9.78
C PRO A 257 8.61 -20.65 -10.22
N SER A 258 8.45 -20.82 -11.52
CA SER A 258 7.20 -21.15 -12.22
C SER A 258 6.88 -22.65 -12.21
N LYS A 259 7.12 -23.33 -11.08
CA LYS A 259 6.73 -24.73 -10.84
C LYS A 259 5.94 -24.87 -9.54
N LEU A 260 4.83 -24.15 -9.44
CA LEU A 260 3.79 -24.40 -8.45
C LEU A 260 2.46 -24.46 -9.21
N ASN A 261 1.86 -25.65 -9.28
CA ASN A 261 0.49 -25.81 -9.76
C ASN A 261 -0.43 -25.37 -8.61
N GLY A 262 -0.91 -24.14 -8.65
CA GLY A 262 -1.80 -23.59 -7.63
C GLY A 262 -2.53 -22.34 -8.12
N THR A 263 -3.64 -22.02 -7.46
CA THR A 263 -4.25 -20.69 -7.54
C THR A 263 -3.21 -19.70 -7.00
N PHE A 264 -2.94 -18.60 -7.72
CA PHE A 264 -2.02 -17.56 -7.27
C PHE A 264 -2.84 -16.39 -6.72
N PRO A 265 -3.17 -16.37 -5.42
CA PRO A 265 -3.54 -15.13 -4.78
C PRO A 265 -2.29 -14.26 -4.73
N THR A 266 -2.22 -13.25 -5.60
CA THR A 266 -1.23 -12.20 -5.45
C THR A 266 -1.71 -11.29 -4.33
N GLU A 267 -1.35 -11.62 -3.11
CA GLU A 267 -1.41 -10.66 -2.02
C GLU A 267 -0.36 -9.58 -2.31
N LYS A 268 -0.77 -8.52 -3.02
CA LYS A 268 -0.19 -7.22 -2.73
C LYS A 268 -0.66 -6.92 -1.33
N SER A 269 0.16 -7.23 -0.35
CA SER A 269 -0.15 -6.92 1.02
C SER A 269 -0.27 -5.41 1.10
N HIS A 270 -1.51 -4.92 1.06
CA HIS A 270 -1.87 -3.52 1.27
C HIS A 270 -1.62 -3.08 2.73
N GLY A 271 -0.89 -3.91 3.50
CA GLY A 271 -0.35 -3.72 4.84
C GLY A 271 0.92 -4.54 5.02
N LYS A 272 1.64 -4.34 6.13
CA LYS A 272 2.87 -5.07 6.43
C LYS A 272 2.56 -6.55 6.68
N SER A 273 3.34 -7.41 6.06
CA SER A 273 3.27 -8.86 6.15
C SER A 273 4.25 -9.41 7.21
N PRO A 274 4.14 -10.70 7.60
CA PRO A 274 5.18 -11.39 8.34
C PRO A 274 6.56 -11.37 7.65
N CYS A 275 6.60 -11.32 6.32
CA CYS A 275 7.83 -11.24 5.54
C CYS A 275 8.61 -9.95 5.83
N ASP A 276 7.91 -8.80 5.97
CA ASP A 276 8.50 -7.53 6.40
C ASP A 276 9.14 -7.65 7.80
N GLY A 277 8.50 -8.41 8.69
CA GLY A 277 9.01 -8.66 10.05
C GLY A 277 10.32 -9.45 10.03
N ILE A 278 10.42 -10.46 9.16
CA ILE A 278 11.65 -11.25 8.95
C ILE A 278 12.74 -10.35 8.36
N GLY A 279 12.45 -9.66 7.26
CA GLY A 279 13.40 -8.76 6.60
C GLY A 279 13.91 -7.68 7.56
N GLY A 280 13.01 -7.01 8.27
CA GLY A 280 13.36 -5.99 9.26
C GLY A 280 14.18 -6.53 10.43
N THR A 281 13.88 -7.74 10.92
CA THR A 281 14.64 -8.38 12.01
C THR A 281 16.06 -8.74 11.56
N VAL A 282 16.20 -9.34 10.37
CA VAL A 282 17.49 -9.71 9.79
C VAL A 282 18.35 -8.48 9.57
N LYS A 283 17.81 -7.43 8.94
CA LYS A 283 18.51 -6.16 8.69
C LYS A 283 18.96 -5.51 10.00
N ARG A 284 18.07 -5.41 10.99
CA ARG A 284 18.36 -4.79 12.28
C ARG A 284 19.45 -5.53 13.05
N LEU A 285 19.34 -6.85 13.18
CA LEU A 285 20.31 -7.65 13.94
C LEU A 285 21.68 -7.67 13.26
N THR A 286 21.71 -7.77 11.92
CA THR A 286 22.97 -7.73 11.15
C THR A 286 23.65 -6.38 11.30
N ALA A 287 22.91 -5.28 11.14
CA ALA A 287 23.45 -3.94 11.33
C ALA A 287 23.97 -3.74 12.77
N GLN A 288 23.19 -4.15 13.77
CA GLN A 288 23.59 -4.04 15.19
C GLN A 288 24.88 -4.81 15.49
N GLU A 289 25.05 -5.99 14.93
CA GLU A 289 26.24 -6.80 15.16
C GLU A 289 27.43 -6.27 14.38
N SER A 290 27.25 -5.83 13.13
CA SER A 290 28.30 -5.15 12.37
C SER A 290 28.85 -3.92 13.11
N LEU A 291 27.96 -3.10 13.69
CA LEU A 291 28.33 -1.93 14.48
C LEU A 291 29.06 -2.24 15.80
N LYS A 292 29.01 -3.48 16.30
CA LYS A 292 29.74 -3.90 17.51
C LYS A 292 31.06 -4.60 17.20
N ARG A 293 31.23 -5.09 15.96
CA ARG A 293 32.41 -5.86 15.60
C ARG A 293 33.62 -4.95 15.39
N PRO A 294 34.84 -5.41 15.71
CA PRO A 294 36.06 -4.66 15.41
C PRO A 294 36.28 -4.62 13.89
N TYR A 295 37.05 -3.63 13.41
CA TYR A 295 37.36 -3.42 11.99
C TYR A 295 37.82 -4.68 11.23
N ARG A 296 38.50 -5.63 11.90
CA ARG A 296 39.02 -6.86 11.28
C ARG A 296 37.98 -7.97 11.08
N ASN A 297 36.76 -7.81 11.58
CA ASN A 297 35.72 -8.84 11.54
C ASN A 297 34.35 -8.28 11.14
N GLN A 298 34.32 -7.32 10.22
CA GLN A 298 33.07 -6.69 9.77
C GLN A 298 32.24 -7.63 8.88
N ILE A 299 30.91 -7.48 8.89
CA ILE A 299 30.01 -8.23 8.01
C ILE A 299 29.87 -7.44 6.71
N LEU A 300 30.73 -7.74 5.73
CA LEU A 300 30.81 -7.00 4.47
C LEU A 300 30.39 -7.81 3.23
N THR A 301 30.14 -9.11 3.40
CA THR A 301 29.76 -10.00 2.30
C THR A 301 28.46 -10.72 2.63
N SER A 302 27.75 -11.14 1.59
CA SER A 302 26.53 -11.95 1.70
C SER A 302 26.80 -13.29 2.39
N GLU A 303 27.95 -13.92 2.15
CA GLU A 303 28.41 -15.14 2.82
C GLU A 303 28.60 -14.93 4.33
N ALA A 304 29.31 -13.86 4.73
CA ALA A 304 29.52 -13.55 6.14
C ALA A 304 28.21 -13.20 6.85
N MET A 305 27.28 -12.55 6.15
CA MET A 305 25.94 -12.28 6.66
C MET A 305 25.15 -13.56 6.85
N TYR A 306 25.19 -14.49 5.89
CA TYR A 306 24.54 -15.79 6.00
C TYR A 306 25.04 -16.58 7.21
N GLU A 307 26.37 -16.70 7.38
CA GLU A 307 26.98 -17.40 8.52
C GLU A 307 26.50 -16.81 9.85
N PHE A 308 26.53 -15.49 9.95
CA PHE A 308 26.03 -14.76 11.12
C PHE A 308 24.54 -15.05 11.39
N CYS A 309 23.70 -14.98 10.36
CA CYS A 309 22.26 -15.19 10.47
C CYS A 309 21.93 -16.62 10.93
N VAL A 310 22.58 -17.64 10.36
CA VAL A 310 22.43 -19.04 10.78
C VAL A 310 22.87 -19.25 12.22
N GLU A 311 23.95 -18.60 12.65
CA GLU A 311 24.46 -18.73 14.01
C GLU A 311 23.52 -18.08 15.04
N LYS A 312 23.07 -16.84 14.80
CA LYS A 312 22.36 -16.03 15.81
C LYS A 312 20.84 -16.07 15.73
N ILE A 313 20.26 -16.27 14.54
CA ILE A 313 18.81 -16.17 14.33
C ILE A 313 18.24 -17.57 14.13
N LYS A 314 17.95 -18.27 15.24
CA LYS A 314 17.43 -19.65 15.20
C LYS A 314 15.96 -19.78 14.79
N ALA A 315 15.21 -18.69 14.83
CA ALA A 315 13.78 -18.69 14.51
C ALA A 315 13.49 -18.66 12.98
N VAL A 316 14.50 -18.42 12.15
CA VAL A 316 14.38 -18.30 10.70
C VAL A 316 15.38 -19.24 10.04
N ASN A 317 14.95 -19.95 9.00
CA ASN A 317 15.82 -20.79 8.20
C ASN A 317 16.45 -19.93 7.09
N PHE A 318 17.77 -19.93 7.03
CA PHE A 318 18.50 -19.17 6.00
C PHE A 318 18.98 -20.09 4.90
N ILE A 319 18.89 -19.62 3.66
CA ILE A 319 19.43 -20.29 2.48
C ILE A 319 20.30 -19.27 1.74
N TYR A 320 21.56 -19.62 1.51
CA TYR A 320 22.46 -18.82 0.70
C TYR A 320 22.42 -19.27 -0.75
N ILE A 321 22.25 -18.33 -1.67
CA ILE A 321 22.26 -18.58 -3.11
C ILE A 321 23.31 -17.67 -3.74
N LYS A 322 24.31 -18.28 -4.38
CA LYS A 322 25.32 -17.52 -5.13
C LYS A 322 24.71 -16.93 -6.39
N GLY A 323 25.06 -15.69 -6.70
CA GLY A 323 24.56 -14.98 -7.86
C GLY A 323 24.95 -15.66 -9.17
N LEU A 324 26.14 -16.29 -9.21
CA LEU A 324 26.54 -17.09 -10.36
C LEU A 324 25.59 -18.28 -10.60
N ASP A 325 25.10 -18.93 -9.55
CA ASP A 325 24.15 -20.03 -9.68
C ASP A 325 22.78 -19.52 -10.17
N LEU A 326 22.35 -18.33 -9.71
CA LEU A 326 21.13 -17.68 -10.21
C LEU A 326 21.25 -17.35 -11.70
N GLN A 327 22.37 -16.76 -12.13
CA GLN A 327 22.62 -16.42 -13.52
C GLN A 327 22.60 -17.66 -14.43
N LEU A 328 23.24 -18.75 -14.00
CA LEU A 328 23.21 -20.02 -14.72
C LEU A 328 21.80 -20.61 -14.83
N GLN A 329 20.97 -20.47 -13.79
CA GLN A 329 19.57 -20.89 -13.83
C GLN A 329 18.72 -19.99 -14.72
N CYS A 330 18.96 -18.67 -14.69
CA CYS A 330 18.31 -17.72 -15.59
C CYS A 330 18.60 -18.09 -17.04
N GLU A 331 19.86 -18.39 -17.38
CA GLU A 331 20.27 -18.83 -18.72
C GLU A 331 19.56 -20.09 -19.18
N LYS A 332 19.46 -21.11 -18.33
CA LYS A 332 18.71 -22.34 -18.64
C LYS A 332 17.22 -22.10 -18.86
N GLN A 333 16.67 -21.06 -18.23
CA GLN A 333 15.26 -20.72 -18.34
C GLN A 333 14.99 -19.62 -19.36
N LYS A 334 16.02 -19.03 -20.01
CA LYS A 334 15.84 -17.98 -21.04
C LYS A 334 14.89 -18.43 -22.14
N GLU A 335 15.03 -19.66 -22.65
CA GLU A 335 14.13 -20.24 -23.66
C GLU A 335 12.68 -20.36 -23.17
N ARG A 336 12.47 -20.54 -21.87
CA ARG A 336 11.12 -20.56 -21.28
C ARG A 336 10.54 -19.16 -21.20
N TYR A 337 11.36 -18.14 -20.96
CA TYR A 337 10.94 -16.75 -20.79
C TYR A 337 10.83 -15.97 -22.11
N THR A 338 11.45 -16.43 -23.21
CA THR A 338 11.33 -15.80 -24.54
C THR A 338 9.89 -15.77 -25.07
N ASP A 339 9.08 -16.77 -24.71
CA ASP A 339 7.69 -16.90 -25.14
C ASP A 339 6.66 -16.42 -24.09
N VAL A 340 7.11 -15.81 -22.98
CA VAL A 340 6.22 -15.36 -21.92
C VAL A 340 5.64 -13.99 -22.26
N THR A 341 4.30 -13.91 -22.25
CA THR A 341 3.59 -12.63 -22.42
C THR A 341 3.38 -11.96 -21.07
N THR A 342 3.83 -10.71 -20.93
CA THR A 342 3.56 -9.91 -19.74
C THR A 342 2.08 -9.55 -19.68
N LEU A 343 1.45 -9.76 -18.53
CA LEU A 343 0.07 -9.35 -18.30
C LEU A 343 0.05 -7.90 -17.76
N PRO A 344 -0.55 -6.94 -18.47
CA PRO A 344 -0.69 -5.57 -17.97
C PRO A 344 -1.67 -5.52 -16.80
N GLY A 345 -1.53 -4.51 -15.94
CA GLY A 345 -2.50 -4.27 -14.87
C GLY A 345 -2.49 -5.31 -13.75
N THR A 346 -1.49 -6.21 -13.68
CA THR A 346 -1.37 -7.19 -12.59
C THR A 346 -1.29 -6.56 -11.20
N ARG A 347 -0.99 -5.25 -11.12
CA ARG A 347 -1.03 -4.47 -9.88
C ARG A 347 -2.42 -4.24 -9.31
N SER A 348 -3.46 -4.35 -10.12
CA SER A 348 -4.84 -4.02 -9.75
C SER A 348 -5.68 -5.24 -9.36
N PHE A 349 -5.13 -6.45 -9.49
CA PHE A 349 -5.82 -7.71 -9.22
C PHE A 349 -5.09 -8.51 -8.14
N HIS A 350 -5.86 -9.34 -7.42
CA HIS A 350 -5.40 -10.04 -6.23
C HIS A 350 -5.52 -11.56 -6.31
N GLN A 351 -6.22 -12.08 -7.32
CA GLN A 351 -6.28 -13.51 -7.57
C GLN A 351 -6.24 -13.77 -9.07
N PHE A 352 -5.33 -14.65 -9.48
CA PHE A 352 -5.20 -15.13 -10.85
C PHE A 352 -5.49 -16.64 -10.89
N ILE A 353 -6.41 -17.02 -11.78
CA ILE A 353 -6.84 -18.40 -11.96
C ILE A 353 -6.62 -18.79 -13.42
N HIS A 354 -5.91 -19.89 -13.63
CA HIS A 354 -5.75 -20.46 -14.96
C HIS A 354 -7.06 -21.12 -15.39
N LEU A 355 -7.66 -20.66 -16.48
CA LEU A 355 -8.97 -21.15 -16.97
C LEU A 355 -8.84 -22.21 -18.07
N GLY A 356 -7.62 -22.54 -18.49
CA GLY A 356 -7.39 -23.34 -19.70
C GLY A 356 -7.41 -22.49 -20.97
N ASP A 357 -7.08 -23.11 -22.11
CA ASP A 357 -7.08 -22.49 -23.43
C ASP A 357 -6.27 -21.20 -23.55
N ASN A 358 -5.16 -21.09 -22.79
CA ASN A 358 -4.34 -19.89 -22.70
C ASN A 358 -5.13 -18.68 -22.17
N ARG A 359 -6.10 -18.89 -21.26
CA ARG A 359 -6.82 -17.83 -20.58
C ARG A 359 -6.49 -17.79 -19.09
N VAL A 360 -6.38 -16.58 -18.56
CA VAL A 360 -6.19 -16.32 -17.14
C VAL A 360 -7.28 -15.37 -16.66
N GLY A 361 -8.14 -15.85 -15.77
CA GLY A 361 -9.11 -15.02 -15.08
C GLY A 361 -8.44 -14.27 -13.94
N ALA A 362 -8.63 -12.96 -13.88
CA ALA A 362 -8.16 -12.13 -12.79
C ALA A 362 -9.34 -11.53 -12.02
N LYS A 363 -9.22 -11.50 -10.70
CA LYS A 363 -10.22 -10.93 -9.80
C LYS A 363 -9.63 -9.77 -9.02
N ARG A 364 -10.41 -8.70 -8.89
CA ARG A 364 -10.03 -7.50 -8.12
C ARG A 364 -9.91 -7.83 -6.64
N CYS A 365 -10.84 -8.61 -6.08
CA CYS A 365 -10.72 -9.18 -4.73
C CYS A 365 -10.72 -10.72 -4.77
N SER A 366 -10.01 -11.36 -3.85
CA SER A 366 -9.88 -12.83 -3.82
C SER A 366 -11.16 -13.54 -3.40
N THR A 367 -12.06 -12.82 -2.73
CA THR A 367 -13.41 -13.26 -2.38
C THR A 367 -14.41 -13.18 -3.53
N ASP A 368 -14.03 -12.63 -4.69
CA ASP A 368 -14.97 -12.42 -5.79
C ASP A 368 -15.39 -13.74 -6.45
N THR A 369 -16.68 -13.87 -6.74
CA THR A 369 -17.23 -15.05 -7.43
C THR A 369 -17.02 -14.97 -8.95
N LYS A 370 -17.08 -13.76 -9.52
CA LYS A 370 -16.89 -13.51 -10.95
C LYS A 370 -15.48 -12.98 -11.24
N TYR A 371 -14.97 -13.28 -12.43
CA TYR A 371 -13.73 -12.67 -12.93
C TYR A 371 -13.99 -11.21 -13.29
N THR A 372 -13.09 -10.33 -12.88
CA THR A 372 -13.13 -8.91 -13.29
C THR A 372 -12.66 -8.76 -14.73
N ILE A 373 -11.62 -9.51 -15.09
CA ILE A 373 -11.10 -9.57 -16.46
C ILE A 373 -10.64 -10.99 -16.77
N ILE A 374 -10.75 -11.39 -18.03
CA ILE A 374 -10.18 -12.64 -18.54
C ILE A 374 -9.13 -12.28 -19.57
N HIS A 375 -7.86 -12.48 -19.23
CA HIS A 375 -6.74 -12.29 -20.14
C HIS A 375 -6.65 -13.48 -21.10
N ASN A 376 -6.50 -13.20 -22.40
CA ASN A 376 -6.27 -14.22 -23.41
C ASN A 376 -4.81 -14.19 -23.89
N LEU A 377 -4.02 -15.14 -23.42
CA LEU A 377 -2.59 -15.30 -23.73
C LEU A 377 -2.33 -15.83 -25.16
N LYS A 378 -3.37 -16.27 -25.91
CA LYS A 378 -3.23 -16.70 -27.32
C LYS A 378 -3.21 -15.57 -28.33
N LYS A 379 -3.51 -14.34 -27.93
CA LYS A 379 -3.66 -13.22 -28.85
C LYS A 379 -2.64 -12.14 -28.54
N LYS A 380 -1.40 -12.32 -29.05
CA LYS A 380 -0.73 -11.20 -29.71
C LYS A 380 -1.59 -10.93 -30.95
N HIS A 381 -2.61 -10.10 -30.81
CA HIS A 381 -3.12 -9.46 -32.00
C HIS A 381 -2.04 -8.47 -32.42
N ILE A 382 -1.11 -8.93 -33.25
CA ILE A 382 -0.46 -8.05 -34.20
C ILE A 382 -1.60 -7.67 -35.13
N PHE A 383 -2.29 -6.57 -34.82
CA PHE A 383 -3.21 -5.99 -35.78
C PHE A 383 -2.33 -5.55 -36.96
N GLU A 384 -2.78 -5.80 -38.18
CA GLU A 384 -2.15 -5.17 -39.33
C GLU A 384 -2.87 -3.83 -39.54
N PRO A 385 -2.19 -2.78 -40.03
CA PRO A 385 -2.87 -1.58 -40.52
C PRO A 385 -4.06 -1.96 -41.42
N ASP A 386 -5.12 -1.17 -41.37
CA ASP A 386 -6.41 -1.41 -42.04
C ASP A 386 -7.28 -2.54 -41.45
N THR A 387 -6.96 -3.02 -40.25
CA THR A 387 -7.82 -3.96 -39.53
C THR A 387 -8.96 -3.23 -38.81
N VAL A 388 -10.21 -3.64 -39.04
CA VAL A 388 -11.37 -3.19 -38.25
C VAL A 388 -11.36 -3.86 -36.89
N THR A 389 -11.46 -3.07 -35.84
CA THR A 389 -11.30 -3.49 -34.46
C THR A 389 -12.35 -2.90 -33.53
N LEU A 390 -12.60 -3.60 -32.42
CA LEU A 390 -13.41 -3.14 -31.31
C LEU A 390 -12.49 -2.74 -30.16
N GLY A 391 -12.53 -1.48 -29.73
CA GLY A 391 -11.70 -0.93 -28.67
C GLY A 391 -12.50 -0.44 -27.47
N GLY A 392 -12.03 -0.70 -26.25
CA GLY A 392 -12.57 -0.11 -25.02
C GLY A 392 -11.92 1.23 -24.70
N TYR A 393 -12.72 2.30 -24.60
CA TYR A 393 -12.25 3.63 -24.23
C TYR A 393 -13.33 4.35 -23.40
N ASP A 394 -12.93 4.88 -22.23
CA ASP A 394 -13.79 5.63 -21.30
C ASP A 394 -15.07 4.88 -20.87
N ASP A 395 -14.88 3.63 -20.41
CA ASP A 395 -15.94 2.69 -19.99
C ASP A 395 -17.01 2.39 -21.07
N LYS A 396 -16.72 2.72 -22.33
CA LYS A 396 -17.55 2.41 -23.51
C LYS A 396 -16.75 1.66 -24.56
N TRP A 397 -17.43 0.86 -25.36
CA TRP A 397 -16.82 0.21 -26.51
C TRP A 397 -17.08 1.02 -27.78
N TRP A 398 -16.06 1.09 -28.63
CA TRP A 398 -16.09 1.82 -29.90
C TRP A 398 -15.55 0.92 -31.01
N ILE A 399 -16.06 1.08 -32.22
CA ILE A 399 -15.56 0.38 -33.41
C ILE A 399 -14.63 1.34 -34.15
N GLY A 400 -13.46 0.88 -34.58
CA GLY A 400 -12.50 1.69 -35.30
C GLY A 400 -11.56 0.89 -36.18
N ILE A 401 -10.84 1.56 -37.07
CA ILE A 401 -9.81 0.95 -37.93
C ILE A 401 -8.44 1.32 -37.40
N VAL A 402 -7.57 0.33 -37.25
CA VAL A 402 -6.16 0.57 -36.88
C VAL A 402 -5.45 1.22 -38.06
N THR A 403 -4.97 2.44 -37.89
CA THR A 403 -4.24 3.19 -38.92
C THR A 403 -2.74 2.99 -38.79
N GLU A 404 -2.21 2.99 -37.57
CA GLU A 404 -0.78 2.86 -37.30
C GLU A 404 -0.52 2.08 -35.99
N ILE A 405 0.64 1.43 -35.88
CA ILE A 405 1.04 0.68 -34.67
C ILE A 405 2.41 1.14 -34.24
N ASN A 406 2.50 1.63 -33.00
CA ASN A 406 3.75 1.95 -32.37
C ASN A 406 4.30 0.69 -31.66
N LEU A 407 5.31 0.07 -32.27
CA LEU A 407 5.94 -1.15 -31.76
C LEU A 407 6.80 -0.93 -30.50
N GLU A 408 7.25 0.31 -30.25
CA GLU A 408 8.09 0.65 -29.08
C GLU A 408 7.24 0.81 -27.81
N GLU A 409 6.11 1.51 -27.91
CA GLU A 409 5.21 1.77 -26.77
C GLU A 409 4.06 0.74 -26.66
N VAL A 410 3.89 -0.13 -27.66
CA VAL A 410 2.82 -1.15 -27.74
C VAL A 410 1.41 -0.54 -27.80
N ASP A 411 1.30 0.65 -28.38
CA ASP A 411 0.06 1.37 -28.64
C ASP A 411 -0.33 1.29 -30.14
N ALA A 412 -1.62 1.39 -30.43
CA ALA A 412 -2.13 1.44 -31.80
C ALA A 412 -2.99 2.69 -31.99
N GLU A 413 -2.76 3.41 -33.08
CA GLU A 413 -3.63 4.49 -33.50
C GLU A 413 -4.88 3.90 -34.15
N VAL A 414 -6.04 4.27 -33.62
CA VAL A 414 -7.34 3.80 -34.10
C VAL A 414 -8.16 5.00 -34.53
N LYS A 415 -8.70 4.90 -35.75
CA LYS A 415 -9.69 5.82 -36.30
C LYS A 415 -11.10 5.31 -35.99
N PHE A 416 -11.88 6.04 -35.19
CA PHE A 416 -13.17 5.57 -34.68
C PHE A 416 -14.37 5.88 -35.58
N LEU A 417 -15.34 4.94 -35.62
CA LEU A 417 -16.68 5.13 -36.17
C LEU A 417 -17.66 5.49 -35.04
N HIS A 418 -18.63 6.36 -35.35
CA HIS A 418 -19.67 6.75 -34.40
C HIS A 418 -21.00 6.03 -34.69
N PRO A 419 -21.73 5.59 -33.65
CA PRO A 419 -23.06 5.03 -33.81
C PRO A 419 -24.08 6.11 -34.15
N ARG A 420 -25.02 5.81 -35.06
CA ARG A 420 -26.16 6.70 -35.37
C ARG A 420 -27.32 6.43 -34.41
N GLY A 421 -27.26 7.02 -33.22
CA GLY A 421 -28.35 6.93 -32.23
C GLY A 421 -28.66 5.47 -31.83
N PRO A 422 -29.92 5.10 -31.52
CA PRO A 422 -30.28 3.73 -31.14
C PRO A 422 -30.29 2.73 -32.33
N SER A 423 -29.63 3.06 -33.43
CA SER A 423 -29.63 2.27 -34.65
C SER A 423 -28.36 1.43 -34.80
N ILE A 424 -28.44 0.33 -35.55
CA ILE A 424 -27.33 -0.62 -35.83
C ILE A 424 -26.28 -0.09 -36.82
N TYR A 425 -26.39 1.17 -37.26
CA TYR A 425 -25.54 1.75 -38.30
C TYR A 425 -24.42 2.60 -37.69
N PHE A 426 -23.23 2.46 -38.29
CA PHE A 426 -22.04 3.24 -37.96
C PHE A 426 -21.63 4.14 -39.13
N ASN A 427 -21.12 5.33 -38.83
CA ASN A 427 -20.59 6.26 -39.83
C ASN A 427 -19.29 6.91 -39.37
N TRP A 428 -18.47 7.32 -40.34
CA TRP A 428 -17.35 8.20 -40.05
C TRP A 428 -17.87 9.58 -39.60
N PRO A 429 -17.30 10.16 -38.54
CA PRO A 429 -17.59 11.54 -38.17
C PRO A 429 -17.11 12.52 -39.27
N GLU A 430 -17.69 13.72 -39.31
CA GLU A 430 -17.30 14.75 -40.30
C GLU A 430 -15.85 15.24 -40.12
N ARG A 431 -15.34 15.14 -38.90
CA ARG A 431 -13.91 15.29 -38.58
C ARG A 431 -13.40 13.93 -38.13
N ASP A 432 -12.33 13.48 -38.76
CA ASP A 432 -11.71 12.21 -38.41
C ASP A 432 -11.31 12.18 -36.94
N ASP A 433 -11.72 11.12 -36.24
CA ASP A 433 -11.41 10.92 -34.82
C ASP A 433 -10.36 9.81 -34.70
N HIS A 434 -9.14 10.20 -34.35
CA HIS A 434 -7.99 9.33 -34.21
C HIS A 434 -7.50 9.37 -32.76
N CYS A 435 -7.25 8.21 -32.17
CA CYS A 435 -6.66 8.11 -30.84
C CYS A 435 -5.67 6.96 -30.76
N PHE A 436 -4.54 7.18 -30.09
CA PHE A 436 -3.69 6.09 -29.66
C PHE A 436 -4.32 5.39 -28.46
N ILE A 437 -4.60 4.09 -28.62
CA ILE A 437 -5.06 3.24 -27.54
C ILE A 437 -4.04 2.13 -27.28
N PRO A 438 -3.81 1.76 -26.01
CA PRO A 438 -3.00 0.59 -25.69
C PRO A 438 -3.54 -0.65 -26.38
N ASN A 439 -2.66 -1.49 -26.94
CA ASN A 439 -3.09 -2.72 -27.63
C ASN A 439 -3.96 -3.65 -26.75
N ILE A 440 -3.82 -3.58 -25.42
CA ILE A 440 -4.69 -4.32 -24.48
C ILE A 440 -6.16 -3.89 -24.55
N ASN A 441 -6.44 -2.64 -24.93
CA ASN A 441 -7.79 -2.11 -25.04
C ASN A 441 -8.46 -2.51 -26.36
N ILE A 442 -7.74 -3.13 -27.30
CA ILE A 442 -8.31 -3.68 -28.53
C ILE A 442 -8.80 -5.10 -28.28
N LEU A 443 -10.12 -5.24 -28.18
CA LEU A 443 -10.81 -6.44 -27.71
C LEU A 443 -10.92 -7.52 -28.81
N LYS A 444 -11.22 -7.12 -30.06
CA LYS A 444 -11.52 -8.07 -31.15
C LYS A 444 -11.28 -7.46 -32.54
N LYS A 445 -10.87 -8.30 -33.50
CA LYS A 445 -10.89 -8.01 -34.94
C LYS A 445 -12.28 -8.33 -35.50
N LEU A 446 -12.90 -7.37 -36.18
CA LEU A 446 -14.21 -7.52 -36.82
C LEU A 446 -14.03 -7.84 -38.31
N SER A 447 -15.06 -8.45 -38.91
CA SER A 447 -15.11 -8.62 -40.36
C SER A 447 -15.32 -7.27 -41.07
N VAL A 448 -14.94 -7.21 -42.34
CA VAL A 448 -15.05 -5.96 -43.14
C VAL A 448 -16.53 -5.58 -43.24
N PRO A 449 -16.92 -4.34 -42.86
CA PRO A 449 -18.31 -3.96 -42.81
C PRO A 449 -18.97 -3.96 -44.18
N GLN A 450 -20.25 -4.31 -44.22
CA GLN A 450 -21.06 -4.16 -45.43
C GLN A 450 -21.58 -2.73 -45.53
N ALA A 451 -21.40 -2.10 -46.70
CA ALA A 451 -21.96 -0.78 -46.99
C ALA A 451 -23.45 -0.92 -47.36
N CYS A 452 -24.35 -0.40 -46.52
CA CYS A 452 -25.80 -0.60 -46.67
C CYS A 452 -26.54 0.51 -47.43
N SER A 453 -25.84 1.43 -48.12
CA SER A 453 -26.52 2.47 -48.92
C SER A 453 -25.86 2.72 -50.26
N SER A 454 -26.64 3.16 -51.25
CA SER A 454 -26.19 3.62 -52.56
C SER A 454 -25.17 4.77 -52.52
N SER A 455 -25.00 5.40 -51.34
CA SER A 455 -24.03 6.47 -51.08
C SER A 455 -22.70 6.00 -50.45
N GLY A 456 -22.63 4.75 -49.97
CA GLY A 456 -21.42 4.18 -49.36
C GLY A 456 -21.03 4.73 -47.97
N ARG A 457 -21.88 5.51 -47.30
CA ARG A 457 -21.53 6.26 -46.07
C ARG A 457 -21.97 5.62 -44.73
N ASN A 458 -22.69 4.51 -44.78
CA ASN A 458 -23.18 3.81 -43.58
C ASN A 458 -22.73 2.36 -43.61
N TYR A 459 -22.20 1.89 -42.49
CA TYR A 459 -21.62 0.57 -42.30
C TYR A 459 -22.45 -0.23 -41.30
N VAL A 460 -22.64 -1.52 -41.60
CA VAL A 460 -23.28 -2.50 -40.71
C VAL A 460 -22.31 -3.64 -40.46
N PHE A 461 -22.27 -4.07 -39.20
CA PHE A 461 -21.52 -5.23 -38.72
C PHE A 461 -22.52 -6.32 -38.30
N GLU A 462 -22.17 -7.59 -38.44
CA GLU A 462 -23.07 -8.68 -38.05
C GLU A 462 -23.32 -8.67 -36.53
N ASN A 463 -24.59 -8.73 -36.11
CA ASN A 463 -24.99 -8.66 -34.69
C ASN A 463 -24.29 -9.72 -33.81
N VAL A 464 -23.96 -10.88 -34.39
CA VAL A 464 -23.27 -11.99 -33.70
C VAL A 464 -21.86 -11.59 -33.25
N GLU A 465 -21.18 -10.70 -33.98
CA GLU A 465 -19.81 -10.31 -33.62
C GLU A 465 -19.76 -9.33 -32.42
N ILE A 466 -20.85 -8.59 -32.18
CA ILE A 466 -20.99 -7.53 -31.17
C ILE A 466 -21.58 -8.09 -29.86
N GLU A 467 -22.53 -9.04 -29.93
CA GLU A 467 -23.14 -9.67 -28.74
C GLU A 467 -22.15 -10.51 -27.92
N GLU A 468 -21.10 -11.06 -28.53
CA GLU A 468 -20.05 -11.84 -27.82
C GLU A 468 -19.14 -10.99 -26.90
N VAL A 469 -19.27 -9.66 -26.94
CA VAL A 469 -18.40 -8.72 -26.21
C VAL A 469 -19.14 -8.01 -25.06
N GLN A 470 -20.47 -8.15 -24.98
CA GLN A 470 -21.27 -7.78 -23.80
C GLN A 470 -21.17 -8.88 -22.73
#